data_AF-A0A2M7YY48-F1
#
_entry.id   AF-A0A2M7YY48-F1
#
_cell.length_a   1.000
_cell.length_b   1.000
_cell.length_c   1.000
_cell.angle_alpha   90.00
_cell.angle_beta   90.00
_cell.angle_gamma   90.00
#
_symmetry.space_group_name_H-M   'P 1'
#
loop_
_entity.id
_entity.type
_entity.pdbx_description
1 polymer ?
#
loop_
_entity_poly.entity_id
_entity_poly.type
_entity_poly.pdbx_seq_one_letter_code
_entity_poly.pdbx_strand_id
1 'polypeptide(L)' 'GARSWGVVNNGLVAPDVLKSSRALGVTRIKVDPHESDTVYSATLNGLYVTKDGGQVWNRIGDTLSPIKC' A
#
# COMPACT_ATOMS: atom_id res chain seq x y z
N GLY A 1 -16.75 15.88 5.27
CA GLY A 1 -16.80 14.44 5.02
C GLY A 1 -16.87 14.18 3.53
N ALA A 2 -16.23 13.12 3.03
CA ALA A 2 -16.23 12.79 1.61
C ALA A 2 -17.66 12.49 1.11
N ARG A 3 -17.98 12.94 -0.12
CA ARG A 3 -19.30 12.74 -0.76
C ARG A 3 -19.48 11.35 -1.37
N SER A 4 -18.38 10.64 -1.63
CA SER A 4 -18.37 9.28 -2.19
C SER A 4 -17.09 8.55 -1.77
N TRP A 5 -17.13 7.22 -1.86
CA TRP A 5 -16.00 6.33 -1.56
C TRP A 5 -15.77 5.40 -2.74
N GLY A 6 -14.52 5.27 -3.16
CA GLY A 6 -14.07 4.36 -4.22
C GLY A 6 -13.08 3.34 -3.69
N VAL A 7 -13.08 2.13 -4.25
CA VAL A 7 -12.10 1.09 -3.92
C VAL A 7 -10.79 1.38 -4.63
N VAL A 8 -9.68 1.39 -3.88
CA VAL A 8 -8.34 1.81 -4.34
C VAL A 8 -7.27 0.77 -3.96
N ASN A 9 -7.53 -0.50 -4.26
CA ASN A 9 -6.70 -1.64 -3.82
C ASN A 9 -5.79 -2.23 -4.92
N ASN A 10 -5.60 -1.56 -6.04
CA ASN A 10 -4.77 -2.08 -7.13
C ASN A 10 -3.30 -2.16 -6.71
N GLY A 11 -2.74 -3.37 -6.76
CA GLY A 11 -1.36 -3.63 -6.31
C GLY A 11 -1.20 -3.81 -4.80
N LEU A 12 -2.26 -3.59 -4.01
CA LEU A 12 -2.28 -3.98 -2.60
C LEU A 12 -2.52 -5.49 -2.53
N VAL A 13 -1.45 -6.22 -2.25
CA VAL A 13 -1.44 -7.67 -2.00
C VAL A 13 -1.79 -8.49 -3.25
N ALA A 14 -0.90 -9.41 -3.62
CA ALA A 14 -1.06 -10.20 -4.83
C ALA A 14 -2.25 -11.20 -4.71
N PRO A 15 -2.91 -11.56 -5.84
CA PRO A 15 -4.13 -12.39 -5.82
C PRO A 15 -3.95 -13.79 -5.22
N ASP A 16 -2.73 -14.32 -5.27
CA ASP A 16 -2.31 -15.57 -4.65
C ASP A 16 -2.27 -15.47 -3.12
N VAL A 17 -1.92 -14.29 -2.60
CA VAL A 17 -1.89 -14.03 -1.15
C VAL A 17 -3.32 -13.89 -0.62
N LEU A 18 -4.27 -13.31 -1.37
CA LEU A 18 -5.70 -13.14 -0.99
C LEU A 18 -6.40 -14.43 -0.51
N LYS A 19 -5.85 -15.60 -0.83
CA LYS A 19 -6.36 -16.92 -0.40
C LYS A 19 -5.96 -17.30 1.04
N SER A 20 -5.06 -16.54 1.67
CA SER A 20 -4.65 -16.70 3.07
C SER A 20 -5.25 -15.60 3.95
N SER A 21 -5.72 -15.93 5.15
CA SER A 21 -6.34 -14.98 6.08
C SER A 21 -5.44 -13.78 6.45
N ARG A 22 -4.12 -13.93 6.34
CA ARG A 22 -3.12 -12.88 6.61
C ARG A 22 -3.02 -11.83 5.50
N ALA A 23 -3.60 -12.07 4.33
CA ALA A 23 -3.55 -11.18 3.18
C ALA A 23 -4.43 -9.95 3.30
N LEU A 24 -5.45 -10.02 4.15
CA LEU A 24 -6.60 -9.12 4.09
C LEU A 24 -6.45 -7.87 4.97
N GLY A 25 -5.38 -7.80 5.78
CA GLY A 25 -5.26 -6.76 6.79
C GLY A 25 -4.40 -5.59 6.37
N VAL A 26 -5.02 -4.50 5.88
CA VAL A 26 -4.43 -3.16 6.01
C VAL A 26 -4.60 -2.74 7.47
N THR A 27 -3.50 -2.54 8.19
CA THR A 27 -3.54 -2.22 9.62
C THR A 27 -3.51 -0.72 9.86
N ARG A 28 -2.81 0.04 9.00
CA ARG A 28 -2.60 1.49 9.11
C ARG A 28 -2.48 2.12 7.73
N ILE A 29 -3.00 3.34 7.59
CA ILE A 29 -2.83 4.20 6.41
C ILE A 29 -2.43 5.60 6.88
N LYS A 30 -1.48 6.24 6.20
CA LYS A 30 -1.05 7.63 6.44
C LYS A 30 -0.80 8.36 5.12
N VAL A 31 -1.37 9.55 4.98
CA VAL A 31 -1.10 10.47 3.88
C VAL A 31 0.13 11.30 4.24
N ASP A 32 1.00 11.56 3.28
CA ASP A 32 2.14 12.45 3.45
C ASP A 32 1.63 13.91 3.62
N PRO A 33 2.02 14.62 4.70
CA PRO A 33 1.58 16.00 4.92
C PRO A 33 2.16 17.01 3.93
N HIS A 34 3.23 16.67 3.21
CA HIS A 34 3.87 17.54 2.21
C HIS A 34 3.40 17.20 0.78
N GLU A 35 3.03 15.96 0.52
CA GLU A 35 2.57 15.47 -0.79
C GLU A 35 1.27 14.67 -0.65
N SER A 36 0.11 15.32 -0.80
CA SER A 36 -1.19 14.67 -0.56
C SER A 36 -1.51 13.46 -1.44
N ASP A 37 -0.86 13.34 -2.60
CA ASP A 37 -1.01 12.20 -3.51
C ASP A 37 -0.17 10.98 -3.05
N THR A 38 0.79 11.20 -2.15
CA THR A 38 1.63 10.17 -1.56
C THR A 38 0.96 9.59 -0.31
N VAL A 39 0.66 8.30 -0.34
CA VAL A 39 0.03 7.59 0.78
C VAL A 39 0.78 6.31 1.08
N TYR A 40 1.01 6.06 2.37
CA TYR A 40 1.66 4.87 2.89
C TYR A 40 0.63 3.95 3.54
N SER A 41 0.68 2.67 3.21
CA SER A 41 -0.19 1.63 3.77
C SER A 41 0.64 0.51 4.36
N ALA A 42 0.42 0.25 5.65
CA ALA A 42 0.99 -0.90 6.32
C ALA A 42 0.00 -2.06 6.24
N THR A 43 0.48 -3.18 5.70
CA THR A 43 -0.26 -4.43 5.64
C THR A 43 0.44 -5.47 6.50
N LEU A 44 -0.24 -6.58 6.80
CA LEU A 44 0.38 -7.74 7.43
C LEU A 44 1.49 -8.38 6.57
N ASN A 45 1.57 -8.05 5.28
CA ASN A 45 2.57 -8.58 4.33
C ASN A 45 3.64 -7.55 3.92
N GLY A 46 3.67 -6.39 4.60
CA GLY A 46 4.69 -5.35 4.39
C GLY A 46 4.12 -3.97 4.11
N LEU A 47 5.03 -3.07 3.76
CA LEU A 47 4.77 -1.65 3.56
C LEU A 47 4.63 -1.31 2.07
N TYR A 48 3.57 -0.59 1.75
CA TYR A 48 3.24 -0.16 0.40
C TYR A 48 3.14 1.35 0.34
N VAL A 49 3.44 1.91 -0.83
CA VAL A 49 3.32 3.33 -1.14
C VAL A 49 2.58 3.52 -2.46
N THR A 50 1.71 4.52 -2.48
CA THR A 50 1.13 5.11 -3.70
C THR A 50 1.63 6.54 -3.80
N LYS A 51 1.71 7.06 -5.03
CA LYS A 51 2.02 8.47 -5.34
C LYS A 51 0.95 9.10 -6.26
N ASP A 52 -0.19 8.43 -6.40
CA ASP A 52 -1.27 8.77 -7.33
C ASP A 52 -2.65 8.77 -6.64
N GLY A 53 -2.66 8.99 -5.32
CA GLY A 53 -3.90 9.04 -4.53
C GLY A 53 -4.53 7.67 -4.28
N GLY A 54 -3.76 6.58 -4.39
CA GLY A 54 -4.22 5.21 -4.14
C GLY A 54 -4.60 4.42 -5.40
N GLN A 55 -4.44 4.99 -6.59
CA GLN A 55 -4.78 4.28 -7.82
C GLN A 55 -3.85 3.08 -8.06
N VAL A 56 -2.57 3.18 -7.70
CA VAL A 56 -1.58 2.09 -7.75
C VAL A 56 -0.71 2.07 -6.50
N TRP A 57 -0.49 0.87 -5.97
CA TRP A 57 0.37 0.63 -4.81
C TRP A 57 1.61 -0.18 -5.17
N ASN A 58 2.77 0.28 -4.70
CA ASN A 58 4.07 -0.36 -4.89
C ASN A 58 4.64 -0.79 -3.54
N ARG A 59 5.22 -1.98 -3.47
CA ARG A 59 5.84 -2.50 -2.24
C ARG A 59 7.22 -1.89 -2.03
N ILE A 60 7.45 -1.26 -0.89
CA ILE A 60 8.71 -0.55 -0.61
C ILE A 60 9.88 -1.54 -0.47
N GLY A 61 9.65 -2.72 0.11
CA GLY A 61 10.69 -3.73 0.32
C GLY A 61 11.33 -4.26 -0.97
N ASP A 62 10.64 -4.17 -2.10
CA ASP A 62 11.14 -4.71 -3.38
C ASP A 62 12.05 -3.68 -4.09
N THR A 63 11.99 -2.42 -3.69
CA THR A 63 12.85 -1.34 -4.20
C THR A 63 14.16 -1.18 -3.42
N LEU A 64 14.28 -1.84 -2.26
CA LEU A 64 15.50 -1.84 -1.47
C LEU A 64 16.46 -2.87 -2.05
N SER A 65 17.40 -2.43 -2.87
CA SER A 65 18.54 -3.27 -3.25
C SER A 65 19.25 -3.73 -1.97
N PRO A 66 19.55 -5.04 -1.81
CA PRO A 66 20.32 -5.49 -0.67
C PRO A 66 21.64 -4.73 -0.65
N ILE A 67 21.98 -4.17 0.50
CA ILE A 67 23.32 -3.63 0.72
C ILE A 67 24.27 -4.82 0.54
N LYS A 68 24.97 -4.87 -0.59
CA LYS A 68 26.09 -5.80 -0.75
C LYS A 68 27.20 -5.28 0.16
N CYS A 69 27.42 -5.99 1.26
CA CYS A 69 28.64 -5.87 2.05
C CYS A 69 29.85 -6.32 1.23
#